data_AF-A0A0S6X213-F1
#
_entry.id   AF-A0A0S6X213-F1
#
_cell.length_a   1.000
_cell.length_b   1.000
_cell.length_c   1.000
_cell.angle_alpha   90.00
_cell.angle_beta   90.00
_cell.angle_gamma   90.00
#
_symmetry.space_group_name_H-M   'P 1'
#
loop_
_entity.id
_entity.type
_entity.pdbx_description
1 polymer ?
#
loop_
_entity_poly.entity_id
_entity_poly.type
_entity_poly.pdbx_seq_one_letter_code
_entity_poly.pdbx_strand_id
1 'polypeptide(L)'
;MPRTVVDIRLAYRHLLTASYRAVKYSKPARYVLLERLRTSFRSQPVSSYDSAKLDRTLEFLRGAAAVNGVEHRLLRNLVHYWWQDMPDRKKPRLVDELAEHRRWAQEDVDRAVLEMGKTMDIYATMEMSGGGRRRSANAQQA
;
A
#
# COMPACT_ATOMS: atom_id res chain seq x y z
N MET A 1 7.89 -27.77 -26.38
CA MET A 1 7.82 -28.55 -25.13
C MET A 1 6.38 -28.54 -24.64
N PRO A 2 5.81 -29.68 -24.20
CA PRO A 2 4.37 -29.82 -24.02
C PRO A 2 3.89 -28.85 -22.93
N ARG A 3 2.89 -28.03 -23.24
CA ARG A 3 2.29 -27.05 -22.31
C ARG A 3 1.19 -27.74 -21.53
N THR A 4 1.55 -28.43 -20.45
CA THR A 4 0.55 -29.10 -19.63
C THR A 4 -0.02 -28.15 -18.58
N VAL A 5 -1.24 -28.41 -18.12
CA VAL A 5 -1.86 -27.63 -17.04
C VAL A 5 -0.99 -27.66 -15.76
N VAL A 6 -0.20 -28.72 -15.58
CA VAL A 6 0.75 -28.86 -14.47
C VAL A 6 1.84 -27.79 -14.56
N ASP A 7 2.41 -27.56 -15.73
CA ASP A 7 3.46 -26.55 -15.94
C ASP A 7 2.96 -25.14 -15.64
N ILE A 8 1.72 -24.84 -16.04
CA ILE A 8 1.09 -23.53 -15.78
C ILE A 8 0.85 -23.32 -14.28
N ARG A 9 0.46 -24.37 -13.55
CA ARG A 9 0.30 -24.31 -12.09
C ARG A 9 1.65 -24.12 -11.40
N LEU A 10 2.69 -24.79 -11.86
CA LEU A 10 4.05 -24.64 -11.33
C LEU A 10 4.59 -23.22 -11.60
N ALA A 11 4.43 -22.73 -12.81
CA ALA A 11 4.69 -21.36 -13.22
C ALA A 11 4.00 -20.32 -12.32
N TYR A 12 2.70 -20.49 -12.08
CA TYR A 12 1.93 -19.65 -11.16
C TYR A 12 2.55 -19.64 -9.75
N ARG A 13 2.91 -20.81 -9.21
CA ARG A 13 3.55 -20.92 -7.89
C ARG A 13 4.88 -20.18 -7.84
N HIS A 14 5.75 -20.37 -8.83
CA HIS A 14 7.04 -19.69 -8.88
C HIS A 14 6.90 -18.17 -8.96
N LEU A 15 6.00 -17.67 -9.82
CA LEU A 15 5.73 -16.24 -9.93
C LEU A 15 5.16 -15.66 -8.64
N LEU A 16 4.24 -16.38 -7.99
CA LEU A 16 3.64 -15.92 -6.74
C LEU A 16 4.67 -15.85 -5.61
N THR A 17 5.50 -16.87 -5.46
CA THR A 17 6.56 -16.88 -4.44
C THR A 17 7.60 -15.78 -4.70
N ALA A 18 8.04 -15.60 -5.94
CA ALA A 18 8.96 -14.52 -6.31
C ALA A 18 8.35 -13.14 -6.05
N SER A 19 7.08 -12.95 -6.41
CA SER A 19 6.32 -11.72 -6.16
C SER A 19 6.27 -11.35 -4.69
N TYR A 20 5.99 -12.33 -3.82
CA TYR A 20 5.94 -12.10 -2.37
C TYR A 20 7.29 -11.71 -1.79
N ARG A 21 8.38 -12.34 -2.25
CA ARG A 21 9.75 -11.96 -1.85
C ARG A 21 10.07 -10.54 -2.30
N ALA A 22 9.70 -10.17 -3.52
CA ALA A 22 9.95 -8.84 -4.09
C ALA A 22 9.27 -7.72 -3.28
N VAL A 23 8.07 -7.96 -2.74
CA VAL A 23 7.37 -7.00 -1.88
C VAL A 23 7.63 -7.21 -0.38
N LYS A 24 8.61 -8.07 -0.03
CA LYS A 24 8.96 -8.40 1.36
C LYS A 24 7.76 -8.81 2.20
N TYR A 25 6.81 -9.53 1.60
CA TYR A 25 5.57 -9.98 2.23
C TYR A 25 4.72 -8.86 2.87
N SER A 26 4.90 -7.60 2.43
CA SER A 26 4.19 -6.46 2.98
C SER A 26 2.69 -6.50 2.70
N LYS A 27 1.90 -6.07 3.68
CA LYS A 27 0.48 -5.76 3.53
C LYS A 27 0.36 -4.26 3.18
N PRO A 28 -0.44 -3.85 2.18
CA PRO A 28 -1.34 -4.67 1.36
C PRO A 28 -0.72 -5.32 0.12
N ALA A 29 0.52 -4.95 -0.25
CA ALA A 29 1.13 -5.26 -1.55
C ALA A 29 1.04 -6.73 -1.99
N ARG A 30 1.29 -7.67 -1.06
CA ARG A 30 1.23 -9.11 -1.37
C ARG A 30 -0.14 -9.55 -1.87
N TYR A 31 -1.22 -9.00 -1.31
CA TYR A 31 -2.57 -9.38 -1.68
C TYR A 31 -2.98 -8.76 -3.01
N VAL A 32 -2.47 -7.56 -3.32
CA VAL A 32 -2.65 -6.93 -4.62
C VAL A 32 -2.04 -7.80 -5.72
N LEU A 33 -0.79 -8.22 -5.51
CA LEU A 33 -0.09 -9.09 -6.45
C LEU A 33 -0.78 -10.44 -6.61
N LEU A 34 -1.23 -11.03 -5.50
CA LEU A 34 -2.00 -12.27 -5.52
C LEU A 34 -3.23 -12.13 -6.41
N GLU A 35 -4.08 -11.13 -6.18
CA GLU A 35 -5.32 -10.96 -6.94
C GLU A 35 -5.04 -10.65 -8.42
N ARG A 36 -3.98 -9.88 -8.70
CA ARG A 36 -3.60 -9.58 -10.09
C ARG A 36 -3.11 -10.81 -10.83
N LEU A 37 -2.21 -11.60 -10.23
CA LEU A 37 -1.74 -12.87 -10.80
C LEU A 37 -2.91 -13.85 -10.95
N ARG A 38 -3.76 -13.96 -9.93
CA ARG A 38 -4.94 -14.83 -9.92
C ARG A 38 -5.89 -14.50 -11.07
N THR A 39 -6.11 -13.21 -11.33
CA THR A 39 -6.97 -12.73 -12.41
C THR A 39 -6.32 -13.03 -13.76
N SER A 40 -5.04 -12.70 -13.95
CA SER A 40 -4.31 -12.92 -15.21
C SER A 40 -4.29 -14.40 -15.61
N PHE A 41 -3.98 -15.30 -14.68
CA PHE A 41 -3.92 -16.74 -14.95
C PHE A 41 -5.30 -17.37 -15.16
N ARG A 42 -6.38 -16.74 -14.69
CA ARG A 42 -7.76 -17.22 -14.89
C ARG A 42 -8.40 -16.71 -16.18
N SER A 43 -8.04 -15.49 -16.61
CA SER A 43 -8.63 -14.88 -17.81
C SER A 43 -7.93 -15.29 -19.10
N GLN A 44 -6.68 -15.74 -19.03
CA GLN A 44 -5.88 -16.05 -20.20
C GLN A 44 -6.01 -17.53 -20.63
N PRO A 45 -6.11 -17.81 -21.95
CA PRO A 45 -6.15 -19.17 -22.46
C PRO A 45 -4.77 -19.84 -22.34
N VAL A 46 -4.74 -21.18 -22.24
CA VAL A 46 -3.52 -21.99 -22.15
C VAL A 46 -2.54 -21.73 -23.31
N SER A 47 -3.06 -21.40 -24.49
CA SER A 47 -2.26 -21.06 -25.68
C SER A 47 -1.41 -19.80 -25.52
N SER A 48 -1.79 -18.88 -24.62
CA SER A 48 -1.05 -17.64 -24.35
C SER A 48 0.15 -17.82 -23.42
N TYR A 49 0.36 -19.04 -22.90
CA TYR A 49 1.51 -19.33 -22.05
C TYR A 49 2.82 -19.24 -22.83
N ASP A 50 3.69 -18.33 -22.38
CA ASP A 50 5.03 -18.09 -22.90
C ASP A 50 6.04 -18.21 -21.75
N SER A 51 6.89 -19.24 -21.81
CA SER A 51 7.93 -19.50 -20.82
C SER A 51 9.01 -18.43 -20.81
N ALA A 52 9.41 -17.90 -21.97
CA ALA A 52 10.46 -16.89 -22.05
C ALA A 52 9.98 -15.56 -21.43
N LYS A 53 8.71 -15.22 -21.59
CA LYS A 53 8.10 -14.07 -20.88
C LYS A 53 8.06 -14.29 -19.38
N LEU A 54 7.77 -15.51 -18.94
CA LEU A 54 7.75 -15.87 -17.53
C LEU A 54 9.16 -15.74 -16.91
N ASP A 55 10.19 -16.23 -17.60
CA ASP A 55 11.57 -16.18 -17.12
C ASP A 55 12.06 -14.74 -16.93
N ARG A 56 11.79 -13.86 -17.91
CA ARG A 56 12.07 -12.42 -17.79
C ARG A 56 11.34 -11.78 -16.61
N THR A 57 10.09 -12.18 -16.37
CA THR A 57 9.30 -11.68 -15.24
C THR A 57 9.88 -12.17 -13.91
N LEU A 58 10.33 -13.43 -13.85
CA LEU A 58 11.00 -13.97 -12.66
C LEU A 58 12.33 -13.26 -12.38
N GLU A 59 13.12 -12.99 -13.41
CA GLU A 59 14.37 -12.24 -13.30
C GLU A 59 14.11 -10.84 -12.75
N PHE A 60 13.13 -10.12 -13.31
CA PHE A 60 12.69 -8.82 -12.80
C PHE A 60 12.29 -8.87 -11.32
N LEU A 61 11.48 -9.85 -10.92
CA LEU A 61 11.03 -9.99 -9.53
C LEU A 61 12.17 -10.36 -8.58
N ARG A 62 13.15 -11.15 -9.04
CA ARG A 62 14.35 -11.47 -8.26
C ARG A 62 15.20 -10.22 -8.06
N GLY A 63 15.38 -9.40 -9.09
CA GLY A 63 16.06 -8.10 -8.99
C GLY A 63 15.36 -7.17 -7.98
N ALA A 64 14.03 -7.05 -8.07
CA ALA A 64 13.21 -6.27 -7.15
C ALA A 64 13.25 -6.77 -5.69
N ALA A 65 13.54 -8.06 -5.48
CA ALA A 65 13.71 -8.65 -4.16
C ALA A 65 15.12 -8.47 -3.58
N ALA A 66 16.15 -8.54 -4.45
CA ALA A 66 17.54 -8.50 -4.03
C ALA A 66 17.99 -7.11 -3.58
N VAL A 67 17.58 -6.07 -4.32
CA VAL A 67 18.01 -4.70 -4.06
C VAL A 67 16.83 -3.74 -4.08
N ASN A 68 16.90 -2.65 -3.30
CA ASN A 68 15.93 -1.55 -3.39
C ASN A 68 16.21 -0.67 -4.63
N GLY A 69 16.35 -1.29 -5.79
CA GLY A 69 16.75 -0.68 -7.06
C GLY A 69 15.57 -0.09 -7.85
N VAL A 70 15.78 0.03 -9.16
CA VAL A 70 14.74 0.54 -10.09
C VAL A 70 13.58 -0.44 -10.18
N GLU A 71 13.86 -1.74 -10.25
CA GLU A 71 12.87 -2.81 -10.32
C GLU A 71 11.97 -2.81 -9.09
N HIS A 72 12.56 -2.62 -7.91
CA HIS A 72 11.81 -2.53 -6.65
C HIS A 72 10.89 -1.30 -6.65
N ARG A 73 11.40 -0.13 -7.05
CA ARG A 73 10.60 1.11 -7.13
C ARG A 73 9.47 1.00 -8.15
N LEU A 74 9.76 0.41 -9.31
CA LEU A 74 8.75 0.19 -10.35
C LEU A 74 7.67 -0.77 -9.86
N LEU A 75 8.04 -1.89 -9.26
CA LEU A 75 7.09 -2.85 -8.68
C LEU A 75 6.24 -2.19 -7.59
N ARG A 76 6.84 -1.38 -6.72
CA ARG A 76 6.11 -0.64 -5.67
C ARG A 76 5.06 0.29 -6.25
N ASN A 77 5.44 1.08 -7.26
CA ASN A 77 4.53 2.02 -7.91
C ASN A 77 3.41 1.29 -8.66
N LEU A 78 3.74 0.18 -9.34
CA LEU A 78 2.76 -0.66 -10.03
C LEU A 78 1.73 -1.27 -9.07
N VAL A 79 2.21 -1.79 -7.93
CA VAL A 79 1.33 -2.30 -6.87
C VAL A 79 0.45 -1.19 -6.30
N HIS A 80 1.00 0.01 -6.10
CA HIS A 80 0.22 1.15 -5.64
C HIS A 80 -0.89 1.52 -6.64
N TYR A 81 -0.57 1.58 -7.93
CA TYR A 81 -1.55 1.83 -8.98
C TYR A 81 -2.66 0.76 -8.99
N TRP A 82 -2.29 -0.52 -8.95
CA TRP A 82 -3.28 -1.61 -8.91
C TRP A 82 -4.15 -1.60 -7.65
N TRP A 83 -3.60 -1.15 -6.52
CA TRP A 83 -4.41 -0.97 -5.31
C TRP A 83 -5.50 0.08 -5.50
N GLN A 84 -5.20 1.20 -6.17
CA GLN A 84 -6.18 2.26 -6.43
C GLN A 84 -7.26 1.80 -7.40
N ASP A 85 -6.89 1.00 -8.42
CA ASP A 85 -7.80 0.43 -9.41
C ASP A 85 -8.71 -0.69 -8.86
N MET A 86 -8.36 -1.30 -7.72
CA MET A 86 -9.16 -2.37 -7.14
C MET A 86 -10.50 -1.85 -6.58
N PRO A 87 -11.63 -2.55 -6.84
CA PRO A 87 -12.90 -2.19 -6.22
C PRO A 87 -12.81 -2.40 -4.70
N ASP A 88 -13.44 -1.53 -3.92
CA ASP A 88 -13.28 -1.50 -2.45
C ASP A 88 -13.56 -2.85 -1.77
N ARG A 89 -14.55 -3.61 -2.27
CA ARG A 89 -14.87 -4.97 -1.80
C ARG A 89 -13.70 -5.97 -1.90
N LYS A 90 -12.75 -5.73 -2.81
CA LYS A 90 -11.56 -6.56 -3.04
C LYS A 90 -10.31 -6.00 -2.41
N LYS A 91 -10.32 -4.76 -1.91
CA LYS A 91 -9.16 -4.19 -1.20
C LYS A 91 -8.97 -4.99 0.10
N PRO A 92 -7.80 -5.59 0.32
CA PRO A 92 -7.43 -6.17 1.60
C PRO A 92 -7.77 -5.20 2.73
N ARG A 93 -8.66 -5.60 3.64
CA ARG A 93 -8.84 -4.81 4.86
C ARG A 93 -7.48 -4.76 5.54
N LEU A 94 -6.91 -3.57 5.66
CA LEU A 94 -5.72 -3.37 6.47
C LEU A 94 -6.15 -3.82 7.87
N VAL A 95 -5.65 -4.97 8.33
CA VAL A 95 -5.95 -5.42 9.69
C VAL A 95 -5.63 -4.28 10.65
N ASP A 96 -6.54 -3.99 11.57
CA ASP A 96 -6.63 -2.74 12.34
C ASP A 96 -5.30 -2.33 13.01
N GLU A 97 -4.43 -3.29 13.37
CA GLU A 97 -3.07 -3.06 13.91
C GLU A 97 -2.18 -2.17 13.03
N LEU A 98 -2.27 -2.28 11.69
CA LEU A 98 -1.49 -1.44 10.76
C LEU A 98 -2.13 -0.08 10.51
N ALA A 99 -3.45 0.03 10.69
CA ALA A 99 -4.15 1.31 10.64
C ALA A 99 -3.84 2.13 11.90
N GLU A 100 -3.76 1.48 13.05
CA GLU A 100 -3.30 2.07 14.31
C GLU A 100 -1.83 2.52 14.20
N HIS A 101 -0.92 1.68 13.70
CA HIS A 101 0.48 2.08 13.48
C HIS A 101 0.67 3.18 12.43
N ARG A 102 -0.14 3.21 11.36
CA ARG A 102 -0.11 4.32 10.39
C ARG A 102 -0.62 5.62 10.99
N ARG A 103 -1.65 5.60 11.83
CA ARG A 103 -2.12 6.78 12.57
C ARG A 103 -1.03 7.30 13.49
N TRP A 104 -0.37 6.42 14.24
CA TRP A 104 0.74 6.78 15.13
C TRP A 104 1.93 7.40 14.37
N ALA A 105 2.32 6.81 13.24
CA ALA A 105 3.39 7.36 12.40
C ALA A 105 3.00 8.70 11.77
N GLN A 106 1.72 8.89 11.41
CA GLN A 106 1.22 10.15 10.87
C GLN A 106 1.13 11.24 11.94
N GLU A 107 0.68 10.88 13.15
CA GLU A 107 0.63 11.77 14.33
C GLU A 107 2.02 12.25 14.75
N ASP A 108 3.04 11.38 14.70
CA ASP A 108 4.43 11.79 14.97
C ASP A 108 5.01 12.69 13.88
N VAL A 109 4.65 12.47 12.61
CA VAL A 109 5.03 13.37 11.50
C VAL A 109 4.33 14.71 11.66
N ASP A 110 3.02 14.73 11.93
CA ASP A 110 2.23 15.95 12.12
C ASP A 110 2.73 16.71 13.36
N ARG A 111 3.09 16.02 14.45
CA ARG A 111 3.76 16.59 15.63
C ARG A 111 5.12 17.18 15.28
N ALA A 112 5.95 16.48 14.52
CA ALA A 112 7.26 16.99 14.10
C ALA A 112 7.13 18.22 13.20
N VAL A 113 6.14 18.25 12.30
CA VAL A 113 5.80 19.43 11.48
C VAL A 113 5.31 20.59 12.35
N LEU A 114 4.52 20.32 13.39
CA LEU A 114 4.05 21.32 14.35
C LEU A 114 5.20 21.90 15.20
N GLU A 115 6.07 21.06 15.75
CA GLU A 115 7.25 21.49 16.53
C GLU A 115 8.28 22.21 15.65
N MET A 116 8.45 21.77 14.41
CA MET A 116 9.26 22.47 13.41
C MET A 116 8.66 23.84 13.08
N GLY A 117 7.34 23.95 12.91
CA GLY A 117 6.70 25.24 12.67
C GLY A 117 6.63 26.15 13.90
N LYS A 118 6.68 25.62 15.13
CA LYS A 118 6.87 26.40 16.37
C LYS A 118 8.29 26.96 16.48
N THR A 119 9.29 26.13 16.20
CA THR A 119 10.71 26.54 16.24
C THR A 119 11.09 27.47 15.09
N MET A 120 10.41 27.37 13.95
CA MET A 120 10.59 28.25 12.80
C MET A 120 9.68 29.49 12.80
N ASP A 121 8.90 29.72 13.87
CA ASP A 121 7.97 30.86 14.01
C ASP A 121 6.86 30.92 12.92
N ILE A 122 6.54 29.78 12.30
CA ILE A 122 5.55 29.66 11.22
C ILE A 122 4.12 29.53 11.79
N TYR A 123 3.97 28.99 13.01
CA TYR A 123 2.67 28.78 13.69
C TYR A 123 2.51 29.52 15.02
N ALA A 124 3.37 30.49 15.34
CA ALA A 124 3.41 31.15 16.66
C ALA A 124 2.17 31.97 17.05
N THR A 125 1.17 32.10 16.18
CA THR A 125 -0.04 32.89 16.43
C THR A 125 -1.22 32.10 17.01
N MET A 126 -1.06 30.79 17.28
CA MET A 126 -2.15 29.96 17.78
C MET A 126 -2.03 29.59 19.27
N GLU A 127 -1.49 30.48 20.10
CA GLU A 127 -1.92 30.56 21.50
C GLU A 127 -2.17 32.00 21.91
N MET A 128 -3.22 32.18 22.72
CA MET A 128 -3.68 33.42 23.37
C MET A 128 -4.78 34.24 22.65
N SER A 129 -5.95 33.63 22.47
CA SER A 129 -7.21 34.37 22.76
C SER A 129 -7.82 33.78 24.03
N GLY A 130 -7.41 34.32 25.17
CA GLY A 130 -8.11 34.14 26.44
C GLY A 130 -9.45 34.86 26.38
N GLY A 131 -10.54 34.12 26.60
CA GLY A 131 -11.89 34.65 26.72
C GLY A 131 -12.69 33.91 27.78
N GLY A 132 -12.37 34.14 29.06
CA GLY A 132 -13.17 33.64 30.18
C GLY A 132 -14.37 34.54 30.50
N ARG A 133 -15.51 33.88 30.81
CA ARG A 133 -16.77 34.38 31.43
C ARG A 133 -17.64 35.26 30.50
N ARG A 134 -18.96 35.06 30.36
CA ARG A 134 -19.99 34.86 31.39
C ARG A 134 -21.21 34.11 30.82
N ARG A 135 -21.67 33.07 31.54
CA ARG A 135 -23.09 32.74 31.61
C ARG A 135 -23.75 33.81 32.50
N SER A 136 -24.43 34.78 31.91
CA SER A 136 -25.44 35.56 32.61
C SER A 136 -26.78 34.86 32.42
N ALA A 137 -27.25 34.26 33.52
CA ALA A 137 -28.67 34.07 33.73
C ALA A 137 -29.34 35.45 33.65
N ASN A 138 -30.43 35.54 32.89
CA ASN A 138 -31.46 36.53 33.17
C ASN A 138 -32.82 35.88 32.92
N ALA A 139 -33.37 35.34 34.00
CA ALA A 139 -34.81 35.31 34.19
C ALA A 139 -35.19 36.70 34.72
N GLN A 140 -36.03 37.43 33.99
CA GLN A 140 -37.12 38.31 34.48
C GLN A 140 -37.50 39.37 33.44
N GLN A 141 -38.82 39.52 33.26
CA GLN A 141 -39.59 40.61 32.63
C GLN A 141 -39.86 40.52 31.12
N ALA A 142 -40.96 39.84 30.78
CA ALA A 142 -42.20 40.51 30.35
C ALA A 142 -43.40 39.65 30.78
#